data_AF-A0A2D8QUE5-F1
#
_entry.id   AF-A0A2D8QUE5-F1
#
_cell.length_a   1.000
_cell.length_b   1.000
_cell.length_c   1.000
_cell.angle_alpha   90.00
_cell.angle_beta   90.00
_cell.angle_gamma   90.00
#
_symmetry.space_group_name_H-M   'P 1'
#
loop_
_entity.id
_entity.type
_entity.pdbx_description
1 polymer ?
#
loop_
_entity_poly.entity_id
_entity_poly.type
_entity_poly.pdbx_seq_one_letter_code
_entity_poly.pdbx_strand_id
1 'polypeptide(L)'
;MKFTSWFLLALTLFACTDNSVLSDRSLNITLAQKFMDDLFVRGDMPAVRAAMHEDFTFTYMGNIEGVGGIEHTQESFFNNHVPLVGELLPEGIVLTTEYAIADNQGVALIMVGDSRGINGEYDNEYVFTFKINDGLILSIREYNSDLLVATRLYMNKLVEL
;
A
#
# COMPACT_ATOMS: atom_id res chain seq x y z
N MET A 1 66.36 -25.08 -25.50
CA MET A 1 65.48 -25.63 -24.45
C MET A 1 64.95 -24.44 -23.66
N LYS A 2 63.73 -23.92 -23.90
CA LYS A 2 62.44 -24.32 -23.30
C LYS A 2 62.57 -24.44 -21.76
N PHE A 3 61.90 -23.70 -20.88
CA PHE A 3 60.46 -23.44 -20.69
C PHE A 3 60.29 -22.24 -19.71
N THR A 4 59.61 -21.17 -20.13
CA THR A 4 58.29 -20.68 -19.67
C THR A 4 58.24 -19.79 -18.42
N SER A 5 57.87 -18.55 -18.73
CA SER A 5 57.27 -17.53 -17.87
C SER A 5 56.05 -18.08 -17.10
N TRP A 6 56.02 -17.85 -15.78
CA TRP A 6 54.83 -18.05 -14.96
C TRP A 6 54.18 -16.70 -14.70
N PHE A 7 53.15 -16.40 -15.49
CA PHE A 7 52.23 -15.30 -15.24
C PHE A 7 51.14 -15.82 -14.30
N LEU A 8 51.20 -15.46 -13.00
CA LEU A 8 50.09 -15.70 -12.08
C LEU A 8 48.99 -14.67 -12.37
N LEU A 9 47.95 -15.11 -13.07
CA LEU A 9 46.72 -14.33 -13.25
C LEU A 9 45.86 -14.52 -11.99
N ALA A 10 45.89 -13.56 -11.08
CA ALA A 10 44.99 -13.53 -9.93
C ALA A 10 43.58 -13.15 -10.42
N LEU A 11 42.70 -14.14 -10.50
CA LEU A 11 41.27 -13.92 -10.74
C LEU A 11 40.64 -13.38 -9.45
N THR A 12 40.51 -12.07 -9.33
CA THR A 12 39.68 -11.45 -8.29
C THR A 12 38.22 -11.61 -8.70
N LEU A 13 37.52 -12.56 -8.09
CA LEU A 13 36.06 -12.63 -8.13
C LEU A 13 35.51 -11.44 -7.31
N PHE A 14 35.17 -10.34 -7.99
CA PHE A 14 34.27 -9.35 -7.42
C PHE A 14 32.89 -9.99 -7.32
N ALA A 15 32.54 -10.47 -6.13
CA ALA A 15 31.15 -10.72 -5.78
C ALA A 15 30.47 -9.34 -5.67
N CYS A 16 29.95 -8.83 -6.79
CA CYS A 16 28.99 -7.73 -6.74
C CYS A 16 27.69 -8.28 -6.14
N THR A 17 27.50 -8.14 -4.84
CA THR A 17 26.13 -8.03 -4.31
C THR A 17 25.55 -6.73 -4.88
N ASP A 18 24.54 -6.87 -5.73
CA ASP A 18 23.86 -5.76 -6.39
C ASP A 18 23.15 -4.90 -5.33
N ASN A 19 23.81 -3.82 -4.88
CA ASN A 19 23.25 -2.87 -3.90
C ASN A 19 21.99 -2.15 -4.44
N SER A 20 21.75 -2.23 -5.75
CA SER A 20 20.54 -1.74 -6.44
C SER A 20 19.27 -2.45 -5.97
N VAL A 21 19.33 -3.76 -5.70
CA VAL A 21 18.15 -4.56 -5.32
C VAL A 21 17.66 -4.20 -3.90
N LEU A 22 18.58 -3.87 -2.99
CA LEU A 22 18.23 -3.39 -1.65
C LEU A 22 17.73 -1.94 -1.67
N SER A 23 18.22 -1.11 -2.59
CA SER A 23 17.73 0.26 -2.74
C SER A 23 16.28 0.30 -3.23
N ASP A 24 15.92 -0.53 -4.21
CA ASP A 24 14.58 -0.49 -4.81
C ASP A 24 13.48 -0.88 -3.82
N ARG A 25 13.72 -1.90 -2.97
CA ARG A 25 12.77 -2.30 -1.91
C ARG A 25 12.58 -1.22 -0.86
N SER A 26 13.67 -0.59 -0.42
CA SER A 26 13.62 0.46 0.60
C SER A 26 12.93 1.72 0.06
N LEU A 27 13.17 2.05 -1.22
CA LEU A 27 12.47 3.12 -1.93
C LEU A 27 10.98 2.82 -2.06
N ASN A 28 10.62 1.58 -2.41
CA ASN A 28 9.23 1.14 -2.51
C ASN A 28 8.51 1.30 -1.16
N ILE A 29 9.11 0.86 -0.05
CA ILE A 29 8.54 1.04 1.30
C ILE A 29 8.37 2.52 1.62
N THR A 30 9.38 3.34 1.30
CA THR A 30 9.36 4.78 1.55
C THR A 30 8.23 5.46 0.77
N LEU A 31 8.05 5.10 -0.50
CA LEU A 31 6.96 5.61 -1.34
C LEU A 31 5.59 5.24 -0.77
N ALA A 32 5.39 3.97 -0.42
CA ALA A 32 4.14 3.48 0.16
C ALA A 32 3.81 4.19 1.49
N GLN A 33 4.78 4.28 2.41
CA GLN A 33 4.58 4.97 3.68
C GLN A 33 4.30 6.46 3.47
N LYS A 34 5.07 7.12 2.59
CA LYS A 34 4.86 8.54 2.30
C LYS A 34 3.46 8.79 1.74
N PHE A 35 2.97 7.92 0.86
CA PHE A 35 1.61 8.00 0.32
C PHE A 35 0.55 7.93 1.44
N MET A 36 0.67 6.95 2.35
CA MET A 36 -0.25 6.81 3.48
C MET A 36 -0.23 8.05 4.38
N ASP A 37 0.96 8.56 4.70
CA ASP A 37 1.09 9.75 5.53
C ASP A 37 0.57 11.02 4.82
N ASP A 38 0.81 11.17 3.51
CA ASP A 38 0.28 12.30 2.74
C ASP A 38 -1.25 12.29 2.72
N LEU A 39 -1.85 11.10 2.56
CA LEU A 39 -3.29 10.92 2.48
C LEU A 39 -3.98 11.10 3.84
N PHE A 40 -3.55 10.37 4.86
CA PHE A 40 -4.28 10.26 6.13
C PHE A 40 -3.77 11.21 7.22
N VAL A 41 -2.51 11.65 7.17
CA VAL A 41 -1.93 12.50 8.22
C VAL A 41 -1.84 13.96 7.77
N ARG A 42 -1.31 14.20 6.57
CA ARG A 42 -1.05 15.56 6.07
C ARG A 42 -2.22 16.14 5.26
N GLY A 43 -3.04 15.29 4.64
CA GLY A 43 -4.08 15.73 3.71
C GLY A 43 -3.52 16.40 2.44
N ASP A 44 -2.28 16.06 2.04
CA ASP A 44 -1.59 16.66 0.89
C ASP A 44 -2.00 15.99 -0.43
N MET A 45 -3.23 16.26 -0.87
CA MET A 45 -3.80 15.66 -2.08
C MET A 45 -2.95 15.87 -3.36
N PRO A 46 -2.29 17.03 -3.58
CA PRO A 46 -1.33 17.18 -4.67
C PRO A 46 -0.17 16.19 -4.60
N ALA A 47 0.43 15.98 -3.42
CA ALA A 47 1.52 15.02 -3.25
C ALA A 47 1.04 13.57 -3.42
N VAL A 48 -0.14 13.24 -2.90
CA VAL A 48 -0.78 11.92 -3.12
C VAL A 48 -0.95 11.65 -4.62
N ARG A 49 -1.50 12.62 -5.38
CA ARG A 49 -1.69 12.48 -6.82
C ARG A 49 -0.36 12.36 -7.58
N ALA A 50 0.66 13.12 -7.18
CA ALA A 50 1.97 13.08 -7.82
C ALA A 50 2.70 11.73 -7.63
N ALA A 51 2.33 10.95 -6.61
CA ALA A 51 2.88 9.61 -6.37
C ALA A 51 2.17 8.51 -7.19
N MET A 52 1.07 8.82 -7.88
CA MET A 52 0.27 7.86 -8.63
C MET A 52 0.72 7.78 -10.10
N HIS A 53 0.84 6.57 -10.63
CA HIS A 53 1.04 6.31 -12.05
C HIS A 53 -0.20 6.73 -12.86
N GLU A 54 -0.06 7.10 -14.14
CA GLU A 54 -1.20 7.52 -14.98
C GLU A 54 -2.33 6.47 -15.02
N ASP A 55 -1.96 5.20 -15.09
CA ASP A 55 -2.87 4.04 -15.02
C ASP A 55 -3.21 3.57 -13.59
N PHE A 56 -3.10 4.45 -12.60
CA PHE A 56 -3.33 4.08 -11.19
C PHE A 56 -4.73 3.51 -10.95
N THR A 57 -4.79 2.44 -10.15
CA THR A 57 -6.04 1.92 -9.60
C THR A 57 -6.00 1.68 -8.09
N PHE A 58 -7.13 1.89 -7.42
CA PHE A 58 -7.36 1.49 -6.04
C PHE A 58 -8.54 0.51 -5.98
N THR A 59 -8.47 -0.49 -5.10
CA THR A 59 -9.59 -1.42 -4.85
C THR A 59 -9.64 -1.84 -3.39
N TYR A 60 -10.79 -1.63 -2.74
CA TYR A 60 -11.10 -2.30 -1.48
C TYR A 60 -11.53 -3.75 -1.77
N MET A 61 -10.86 -4.72 -1.18
CA MET A 61 -10.98 -6.14 -1.55
C MET A 61 -11.99 -6.92 -0.71
N GLY A 62 -12.80 -6.24 0.09
CA GLY A 62 -13.81 -6.90 0.92
C GLY A 62 -14.87 -7.66 0.14
N ASN A 63 -15.54 -8.60 0.79
CA ASN A 63 -16.64 -9.37 0.20
C ASN A 63 -17.99 -8.91 0.76
N ILE A 64 -18.33 -7.65 0.47
CA ILE A 64 -19.59 -7.01 0.87
C ILE A 64 -20.29 -6.53 -0.40
N GLU A 65 -21.54 -6.96 -0.59
CA GLU A 65 -22.34 -6.62 -1.77
C GLU A 65 -22.42 -5.10 -1.97
N GLY A 66 -22.06 -4.63 -3.16
CA GLY A 66 -22.10 -3.21 -3.53
C GLY A 66 -21.02 -2.32 -2.89
N VAL A 67 -20.09 -2.90 -2.13
CA VAL A 67 -19.02 -2.16 -1.42
C VAL A 67 -17.64 -2.62 -1.88
N GLY A 68 -17.38 -3.92 -1.84
CA GLY A 68 -16.07 -4.48 -2.18
C GLY A 68 -15.89 -4.76 -3.67
N GLY A 69 -14.62 -4.80 -4.11
CA GLY A 69 -14.23 -5.13 -5.48
C GLY A 69 -14.45 -4.01 -6.51
N ILE A 70 -14.85 -2.81 -6.07
CA ILE A 70 -15.02 -1.64 -6.94
C ILE A 70 -13.64 -1.03 -7.21
N GLU A 71 -13.26 -1.00 -8.48
CA GLU A 71 -12.00 -0.38 -8.91
C GLU A 71 -12.17 1.14 -9.09
N HIS A 72 -11.22 1.90 -8.55
CA HIS A 72 -11.18 3.35 -8.64
C HIS A 72 -9.92 3.80 -9.39
N THR A 73 -10.09 4.51 -10.52
CA THR A 73 -9.02 5.30 -11.16
C THR A 73 -8.61 6.47 -10.27
N GLN A 74 -7.52 7.19 -10.61
CA GLN A 74 -7.15 8.43 -9.90
C GLN A 74 -8.34 9.39 -9.71
N GLU A 75 -9.09 9.66 -10.79
CA GLU A 75 -10.21 10.58 -10.74
C GLU A 75 -11.29 10.12 -9.75
N SER A 76 -11.76 8.88 -9.90
CA SER A 76 -12.80 8.34 -9.02
C SER A 76 -12.31 8.08 -7.59
N PHE A 77 -11.01 7.88 -7.38
CA PHE A 77 -10.43 7.76 -6.05
C PHE A 77 -10.61 9.08 -5.28
N PHE A 78 -10.24 10.21 -5.88
CA PHE A 78 -10.37 11.52 -5.22
C PHE A 78 -11.81 12.06 -5.21
N ASN A 79 -12.58 11.82 -6.28
CA ASN A 79 -13.90 12.41 -6.41
C ASN A 79 -15.00 11.58 -5.73
N ASN A 80 -14.78 10.27 -5.55
CA ASN A 80 -15.80 9.37 -4.99
C ASN A 80 -15.29 8.66 -3.72
N HIS A 81 -14.16 7.94 -3.80
CA HIS A 81 -13.72 7.06 -2.72
C HIS A 81 -13.27 7.83 -1.47
N VAL A 82 -12.34 8.77 -1.59
CA VAL A 82 -11.83 9.56 -0.46
C VAL A 82 -12.95 10.34 0.26
N PRO A 83 -13.88 11.02 -0.45
CA PRO A 83 -15.04 11.64 0.19
C PRO A 83 -15.93 10.64 0.92
N LEU A 84 -16.24 9.50 0.30
CA LEU A 84 -17.03 8.44 0.93
C LEU A 84 -16.38 7.95 2.23
N VAL A 85 -15.07 7.72 2.24
CA VAL A 85 -14.35 7.34 3.47
C VAL A 85 -14.50 8.41 4.55
N GLY A 86 -14.41 9.69 4.20
CA GLY A 86 -14.64 10.79 5.14
C GLY A 86 -16.06 10.86 5.71
N GLU A 87 -17.07 10.46 4.94
CA GLU A 87 -18.46 10.34 5.42
C GLU A 87 -18.63 9.15 6.37
N LEU A 88 -17.95 8.03 6.08
CA LEU A 88 -18.01 6.80 6.88
C LEU A 88 -17.20 6.87 8.19
N LEU A 89 -16.14 7.69 8.21
CA LEU A 89 -15.23 7.91 9.34
C LEU A 89 -15.19 9.40 9.68
N PRO A 90 -16.25 9.95 10.31
CA PRO A 90 -16.42 11.39 10.50
C PRO A 90 -15.35 12.04 11.39
N GLU A 91 -14.69 11.25 12.23
CA GLU A 91 -13.58 11.70 13.10
C GLU A 91 -12.20 11.42 12.47
N GLY A 92 -12.16 10.85 11.26
CA GLY A 92 -10.96 10.37 10.61
C GLY A 92 -10.50 9.01 11.11
N ILE A 93 -9.30 8.61 10.69
CA ILE A 93 -8.65 7.36 11.07
C ILE A 93 -7.16 7.60 11.31
N VAL A 94 -6.61 6.96 12.33
CA VAL A 94 -5.18 6.86 12.54
C VAL A 94 -4.73 5.48 12.11
N LEU A 95 -3.86 5.40 11.10
CA LEU A 95 -3.25 4.15 10.66
C LEU A 95 -1.78 4.10 11.09
N THR A 96 -1.42 3.10 11.88
CA THR A 96 -0.04 2.87 12.33
C THR A 96 0.55 1.66 11.62
N THR A 97 1.68 1.84 10.93
CA THR A 97 2.39 0.74 10.28
C THR A 97 3.15 -0.09 11.30
N GLU A 98 2.82 -1.38 11.38
CA GLU A 98 3.52 -2.35 12.24
C GLU A 98 4.67 -3.01 11.49
N TYR A 99 4.42 -3.41 10.23
CA TYR A 99 5.39 -4.13 9.41
C TYR A 99 5.24 -3.76 7.93
N ALA A 100 6.34 -3.91 7.19
CA ALA A 100 6.36 -3.81 5.74
C ALA A 100 7.04 -5.03 5.13
N ILE A 101 6.44 -5.59 4.08
CA ILE A 101 7.02 -6.66 3.26
C ILE A 101 7.18 -6.12 1.85
N ALA A 102 8.39 -6.14 1.29
CA ALA A 102 8.64 -5.56 -0.01
C ALA A 102 9.54 -6.43 -0.89
N ASP A 103 9.29 -6.33 -2.19
CA ASP A 103 10.15 -6.83 -3.25
C ASP A 103 10.38 -5.74 -4.30
N ASN A 104 10.89 -6.13 -5.46
CA ASN A 104 11.20 -5.19 -6.53
C ASN A 104 9.95 -4.72 -7.30
N GLN A 105 8.77 -5.29 -7.03
CA GLN A 105 7.51 -4.98 -7.71
C GLN A 105 6.56 -4.17 -6.82
N GLY A 106 6.77 -4.19 -5.50
CA GLY A 106 5.89 -3.48 -4.61
C GLY A 106 6.11 -3.73 -3.12
N VAL A 107 5.09 -3.36 -2.34
CA VAL A 107 5.08 -3.39 -0.88
C VAL A 107 3.72 -3.87 -0.37
N ALA A 108 3.70 -4.63 0.71
CA ALA A 108 2.55 -4.78 1.58
C ALA A 108 2.85 -4.06 2.90
N LEU A 109 2.03 -3.09 3.28
CA LEU A 109 2.05 -2.47 4.60
C LEU A 109 1.01 -3.16 5.47
N ILE A 110 1.44 -3.69 6.62
CA ILE A 110 0.57 -4.22 7.66
C ILE A 110 0.37 -3.11 8.68
N MET A 111 -0.88 -2.72 8.91
CA MET A 111 -1.22 -1.56 9.72
C MET A 111 -2.33 -1.89 10.70
N VAL A 112 -2.34 -1.20 11.83
CA VAL A 112 -3.46 -1.16 12.76
C VAL A 112 -4.14 0.20 12.66
N GLY A 113 -5.47 0.19 12.59
CA GLY A 113 -6.30 1.39 12.53
C GLY A 113 -7.04 1.62 13.82
N ASP A 114 -7.04 2.87 14.27
CA ASP A 114 -7.85 3.40 15.36
C ASP A 114 -8.81 4.45 14.77
N SER A 115 -10.11 4.20 14.90
CA SER A 115 -11.13 5.11 14.40
C SER A 115 -12.52 4.83 14.94
N ARG A 116 -13.41 5.78 14.68
CA ARG A 116 -14.84 5.65 14.93
C ARG A 116 -15.63 5.75 13.64
N GLY A 117 -16.31 4.67 13.29
CA GLY A 117 -17.26 4.64 12.18
C GLY A 117 -18.58 5.31 12.55
N ILE A 118 -19.40 5.58 11.53
CA ILE A 118 -20.76 6.12 11.73
C ILE A 118 -21.64 5.23 12.64
N ASN A 119 -21.30 3.95 12.81
CA ASN A 119 -22.00 3.00 13.68
C ASN A 119 -21.12 2.42 14.80
N GLY A 120 -20.26 3.27 15.38
CA GLY A 120 -19.51 2.98 16.60
C GLY A 120 -18.03 2.69 16.35
N GLU A 121 -17.40 2.04 17.33
CA GLU A 121 -15.95 1.77 17.28
C GLU A 121 -15.56 0.94 16.07
N TYR A 122 -14.49 1.36 15.40
CA TYR A 122 -13.99 0.78 14.17
C TYR A 122 -12.46 0.64 14.20
N ASP A 123 -11.98 -0.12 15.18
CA ASP A 123 -10.59 -0.54 15.26
C ASP A 123 -10.39 -1.77 14.37
N ASN A 124 -9.54 -1.67 13.36
CA ASN A 124 -9.38 -2.72 12.35
C ASN A 124 -7.90 -2.95 12.03
N GLU A 125 -7.60 -4.13 11.48
CA GLU A 125 -6.27 -4.49 11.00
C GLU A 125 -6.29 -4.47 9.47
N TYR A 126 -5.25 -3.90 8.89
CA TYR A 126 -5.18 -3.61 7.47
C TYR A 126 -3.96 -4.24 6.84
N VAL A 127 -4.13 -4.68 5.60
CA VAL A 127 -3.03 -4.85 4.66
C VAL A 127 -3.30 -3.96 3.46
N PHE A 128 -2.39 -3.03 3.18
CA PHE A 128 -2.37 -2.28 1.93
C PHE A 128 -1.26 -2.82 1.05
N THR A 129 -1.62 -3.39 -0.11
CA THR A 129 -0.62 -3.83 -1.09
C THR A 129 -0.49 -2.79 -2.18
N PHE A 130 0.74 -2.34 -2.43
CA PHE A 130 1.14 -1.38 -3.44
C PHE A 130 1.89 -2.12 -4.54
N LYS A 131 1.48 -1.98 -5.79
CA LYS A 131 2.33 -2.27 -6.95
C LYS A 131 2.96 -0.97 -7.43
N ILE A 132 4.24 -1.03 -7.75
CA ILE A 132 5.02 0.14 -8.17
C ILE A 132 5.55 -0.11 -9.58
N ASN A 133 5.38 0.87 -10.44
CA ASN A 133 5.92 0.90 -11.80
C ASN A 133 6.50 2.28 -12.07
N ASP A 134 7.69 2.33 -12.69
CA ASP A 134 8.40 3.57 -13.02
C ASP A 134 8.55 4.55 -11.83
N GLY A 135 8.73 3.99 -10.62
CA GLY A 135 8.86 4.77 -9.38
C GLY A 135 7.56 5.40 -8.88
N LEU A 136 6.41 5.07 -9.48
CA LEU A 136 5.08 5.54 -9.12
C LEU A 136 4.18 4.38 -8.71
N ILE A 137 3.15 4.66 -7.93
CA ILE A 137 2.18 3.66 -7.48
C ILE A 137 1.25 3.35 -8.64
N LEU A 138 1.30 2.11 -9.13
CA LEU A 138 0.45 1.60 -10.20
C LEU A 138 -0.89 1.09 -9.64
N SER A 139 -0.88 0.42 -8.49
CA SER A 139 -2.15 0.02 -7.87
C SER A 139 -2.04 -0.15 -6.37
N ILE A 140 -3.16 0.08 -5.70
CA ILE A 140 -3.35 -0.19 -4.28
C ILE A 140 -4.51 -1.16 -4.11
N ARG A 141 -4.32 -2.17 -3.26
CA ARG A 141 -5.41 -3.00 -2.76
C ARG A 141 -5.45 -2.96 -1.26
N GLU A 142 -6.64 -2.68 -0.73
CA GLU A 142 -6.90 -2.67 0.71
C GLU A 142 -7.60 -3.96 1.12
N TYR A 143 -7.07 -4.60 2.16
CA TYR A 143 -7.69 -5.74 2.84
C TYR A 143 -7.87 -5.38 4.31
N ASN A 144 -9.07 -5.58 4.83
CA ASN A 144 -9.40 -5.40 6.25
C ASN A 144 -10.60 -6.28 6.60
N SER A 145 -11.14 -6.18 7.82
CA SER A 145 -12.29 -6.98 8.24
C SER A 145 -13.61 -6.58 7.55
N ASP A 146 -14.14 -7.48 6.73
CA ASP A 146 -15.50 -7.38 6.16
C ASP A 146 -16.58 -7.18 7.23
N LEU A 147 -16.44 -7.89 8.35
CA LEU A 147 -17.39 -7.81 9.45
C LEU A 147 -17.44 -6.40 10.02
N LEU A 148 -16.28 -5.78 10.26
CA LEU A 148 -16.20 -4.44 10.81
C LEU A 148 -16.68 -3.41 9.80
N VAL A 149 -16.27 -3.48 8.53
CA VAL A 149 -16.76 -2.56 7.49
C VAL A 149 -18.27 -2.64 7.37
N ALA A 150 -18.83 -3.85 7.20
CA ALA A 150 -20.25 -4.04 7.02
C ALA A 150 -21.06 -3.51 8.22
N THR A 151 -20.63 -3.82 9.45
CA THR A 151 -21.40 -3.48 10.65
C THR A 151 -21.16 -2.05 11.14
N ARG A 152 -19.94 -1.53 11.03
CA ARG A 152 -19.54 -0.22 11.60
C ARG A 152 -19.63 0.93 10.61
N LEU A 153 -19.46 0.66 9.32
CA LEU A 153 -19.52 1.68 8.28
C LEU A 153 -20.83 1.61 7.48
N TYR A 154 -21.36 0.40 7.24
CA TYR A 154 -22.58 0.22 6.44
C TYR A 154 -23.83 -0.15 7.24
N MET A 155 -23.73 -0.21 8.58
CA MET A 155 -24.85 -0.52 9.49
C MET A 155 -25.54 -1.87 9.22
N ASN A 156 -24.90 -2.79 8.51
CA ASN A 156 -25.44 -4.12 8.27
C ASN A 156 -25.63 -4.85 9.61
N LYS A 157 -26.67 -5.68 9.68
CA LYS A 157 -26.95 -6.51 10.85
C LYS A 157 -26.55 -7.95 10.58
N LEU A 158 -25.96 -8.60 11.59
CA LEU A 158 -25.78 -10.03 11.58
C LEU A 158 -27.14 -10.71 11.74
N VAL A 159 -27.38 -11.72 10.93
CA VAL A 159 -28.56 -12.58 11.00
C VAL A 159 -28.09 -14.00 11.32
N GLU A 160 -28.80 -14.68 12.21
CA GLU A 160 -28.59 -16.11 12.42
C GLU A 160 -29.09 -16.87 11.18
N LEU A 161 -28.41 -17.96 10.85
CA LEU A 161 -28.76 -18.86 9.75
C LEU A 161 -29.78 -19.92 10.19
#